data_AF-A0A6L4B556-F1
#
_entry.id   AF-A0A6L4B556-F1
#
_cell.length_a   1.000
_cell.length_b   1.000
_cell.length_c   1.000
_cell.angle_alpha   90.00
_cell.angle_beta   90.00
_cell.angle_gamma   90.00
#
_symmetry.space_group_name_H-M   'P 1'
#
loop_
_entity.id
_entity.type
_entity.pdbx_description
1 polymer ?
#
loop_
_entity_poly.entity_id
_entity_poly.type
_entity_poly.pdbx_seq_one_letter_code
_entity_poly.pdbx_strand_id
1 'polypeptide(L)'
;MSQPPLRLVAELQRLYLRSTTTGAGGDDLLNALATGASLRLSPLTADGRVAWMVVGVEGEGAWEVIAALYEGVLDDLALAAPAMAVSGDAGYRLWFSLVEPVSVGQAEAFLQGLAERYLAALAPARRILCPLGDVLDVVMVPAPHPATGRWSAFIDPGLGGMLADEPWLDMAPNPEKQADILAGFAAIKPAAFEQALARLGPPPEAVSARSVAAPRPAAGEAADEARRFLLAVMNDPTVDMTLRIEAAKALL
;
A
#
# COMPACT_ATOMS: atom_id res chain seq x y z
N MET A 1 0.90 -38.57 -12.99
CA MET A 1 0.20 -37.78 -11.95
C MET A 1 1.13 -36.65 -11.59
N SER A 2 0.87 -35.44 -12.10
CA SER A 2 1.66 -34.26 -11.74
C SER A 2 1.52 -34.02 -10.24
N GLN A 3 2.64 -33.74 -9.55
CA GLN A 3 2.57 -33.38 -8.13
C GLN A 3 1.72 -32.11 -7.97
N PRO A 4 0.95 -31.99 -6.87
CA PRO A 4 0.26 -30.74 -6.56
C PRO A 4 1.28 -29.59 -6.50
N PRO A 5 0.93 -28.37 -6.94
CA PRO A 5 1.86 -27.24 -7.04
C PRO A 5 2.19 -26.63 -5.66
N LEU A 6 2.62 -27.46 -4.72
CA LEU A 6 2.85 -27.11 -3.30
C LEU A 6 3.87 -25.98 -3.15
N ARG A 7 4.88 -25.92 -4.04
CA ARG A 7 5.87 -24.85 -4.02
C ARG A 7 5.27 -23.50 -4.41
N LEU A 8 4.43 -23.46 -5.45
CA LEU A 8 3.72 -22.25 -5.82
C LEU A 8 2.79 -21.82 -4.69
N VAL A 9 2.04 -22.76 -4.10
CA VAL A 9 1.19 -22.46 -2.94
C VAL A 9 2.02 -21.81 -1.82
N ALA A 10 3.18 -22.38 -1.45
CA ALA A 10 4.04 -21.80 -0.42
C ALA A 10 4.50 -20.36 -0.74
N GLU A 11 4.85 -20.07 -1.99
CA GLU A 11 5.25 -18.70 -2.39
C GLU A 11 4.05 -17.73 -2.43
N LEU A 12 2.87 -18.18 -2.86
CA LEU A 12 1.65 -17.38 -2.78
C LEU A 12 1.27 -17.10 -1.33
N GLN A 13 1.47 -18.07 -0.42
CA GLN A 13 1.34 -17.83 1.01
C GLN A 13 2.35 -16.80 1.49
N ARG A 14 3.61 -16.84 1.04
CA ARG A 14 4.58 -15.81 1.41
C ARG A 14 4.19 -14.42 0.90
N LEU A 15 3.56 -14.35 -0.28
CA LEU A 15 3.14 -13.10 -0.90
C LEU A 15 1.90 -12.49 -0.22
N TYR A 16 0.87 -13.32 0.00
CA TYR A 16 -0.46 -12.89 0.47
C TYR A 16 -0.71 -13.14 1.96
N LEU A 17 -0.07 -14.12 2.60
CA LEU A 17 -0.38 -14.56 3.96
C LEU A 17 0.56 -13.96 5.00
N ARG A 18 0.17 -12.78 5.49
CA ARG A 18 -0.25 -12.60 6.90
C ARG A 18 -1.72 -12.15 7.03
N SER A 19 -2.43 -11.97 5.91
CA SER A 19 -3.87 -11.70 5.90
C SER A 19 -4.62 -12.93 6.39
N THR A 20 -5.02 -12.96 7.66
CA THR A 20 -6.06 -13.88 8.09
C THR A 20 -7.39 -13.36 7.54
N THR A 21 -7.58 -13.45 6.23
CA THR A 21 -8.93 -13.48 5.67
C THR A 21 -9.50 -14.81 6.15
N THR A 22 -10.46 -14.75 7.06
CA THR A 22 -11.23 -15.88 7.55
C THR A 22 -11.81 -16.62 6.33
N GLY A 23 -11.13 -17.67 5.86
CA GLY A 23 -11.57 -18.52 4.74
C GLY A 23 -10.72 -18.54 3.46
N ALA A 24 -9.49 -18.01 3.44
CA ALA A 24 -8.53 -18.29 2.36
C ALA A 24 -7.26 -18.97 2.91
N GLY A 25 -7.38 -20.25 3.26
CA GLY A 25 -6.28 -21.11 3.69
C GLY A 25 -5.41 -21.56 2.50
N GLY A 26 -4.33 -22.30 2.81
CA GLY A 26 -3.51 -22.95 1.77
C GLY A 26 -4.32 -23.87 0.86
N ASP A 27 -5.38 -24.47 1.39
CA ASP A 27 -6.30 -25.33 0.64
C ASP A 27 -7.13 -24.53 -0.39
N ASP A 28 -7.52 -23.30 -0.08
CA ASP A 28 -8.25 -22.43 -1.00
C ASP A 28 -7.35 -21.96 -2.14
N LEU A 29 -6.09 -21.62 -1.84
CA LEU A 29 -5.07 -21.32 -2.87
C LEU A 29 -4.86 -22.52 -3.79
N LEU A 30 -4.68 -23.71 -3.21
CA LEU A 30 -4.50 -24.94 -3.96
C LEU A 30 -5.71 -25.27 -4.83
N ASN A 31 -6.92 -25.11 -4.29
CA ASN A 31 -8.16 -25.33 -5.03
C ASN A 31 -8.33 -24.33 -6.16
N ALA A 32 -8.03 -23.04 -5.93
CA ALA A 32 -8.09 -22.01 -6.95
C ALA A 32 -7.10 -22.30 -8.10
N LEU A 33 -5.87 -22.71 -7.80
CA LEU A 33 -4.89 -23.12 -8.81
C LEU A 33 -5.33 -24.36 -9.59
N ALA A 34 -5.94 -25.34 -8.92
CA ALA A 34 -6.36 -26.59 -9.55
C ALA A 34 -7.59 -26.42 -10.45
N THR A 35 -8.51 -25.52 -10.08
CA THR A 35 -9.79 -25.31 -10.78
C THR A 35 -9.79 -24.11 -11.73
N GLY A 36 -8.82 -23.21 -11.61
CA GLY A 36 -8.84 -21.90 -12.26
C GLY A 36 -9.93 -20.97 -11.69
N ALA A 37 -10.49 -21.28 -10.52
CA ALA A 37 -11.49 -20.42 -9.89
C ALA A 37 -10.88 -19.08 -9.46
N SER A 38 -11.59 -17.99 -9.74
CA SER A 38 -11.19 -16.67 -9.28
C SER A 38 -11.34 -16.57 -7.76
N LEU A 39 -10.20 -16.51 -7.06
CA LEU A 39 -10.15 -16.26 -5.62
C LEU A 39 -9.81 -14.79 -5.38
N ARG A 40 -10.62 -14.07 -4.59
CA ARG A 40 -10.32 -12.70 -4.17
C ARG A 40 -9.71 -12.72 -2.78
N LEU A 41 -8.63 -11.96 -2.60
CA LEU A 41 -7.86 -11.90 -1.36
C LEU A 41 -7.86 -10.47 -0.83
N SER A 42 -8.14 -10.32 0.46
CA SER A 42 -8.05 -9.03 1.15
C SER A 42 -6.68 -8.90 1.84
N PRO A 43 -6.06 -7.70 1.85
CA PRO A 43 -4.83 -7.47 2.58
C PRO A 43 -5.05 -7.34 4.09
N LEU A 44 -6.30 -7.29 4.55
CA LEU A 44 -6.64 -7.12 5.95
C LEU A 44 -6.41 -8.42 6.74
N THR A 45 -5.71 -8.28 7.84
CA THR A 45 -5.58 -9.26 8.91
C THR A 45 -6.80 -9.22 9.83
N ALA A 46 -6.97 -10.23 10.69
CA ALA A 46 -8.12 -10.35 11.59
C ALA A 46 -8.13 -9.25 12.67
N ASP A 47 -6.96 -8.71 13.01
CA ASP A 47 -6.78 -7.54 13.86
C ASP A 47 -6.94 -6.20 13.10
N GLY A 48 -7.34 -6.23 11.82
CA GLY A 48 -7.65 -5.04 11.02
C GLY A 48 -6.41 -4.28 10.52
N ARG A 49 -5.26 -4.96 10.43
CA ARG A 49 -4.00 -4.40 9.91
C ARG A 49 -3.77 -4.85 8.46
N VAL A 50 -2.88 -4.18 7.74
CA VAL A 50 -2.61 -4.44 6.33
C VAL A 50 -1.33 -5.25 6.20
N ALA A 51 -1.40 -6.46 5.64
CA ALA A 51 -0.26 -7.37 5.46
C ALA A 51 0.48 -7.20 4.13
N TRP A 52 -0.19 -6.67 3.11
CA TRP A 52 0.39 -6.40 1.80
C TRP A 52 -0.41 -5.31 1.09
N MET A 53 0.16 -4.72 0.06
CA MET A 53 -0.50 -3.72 -0.78
C MET A 53 -0.30 -4.05 -2.25
N VAL A 54 -1.21 -3.56 -3.10
CA VAL A 54 -1.10 -3.69 -4.56
C VAL A 54 -1.22 -2.33 -5.21
N VAL A 55 -0.34 -2.09 -6.18
CA VAL A 55 -0.46 -0.99 -7.14
C VAL A 55 -0.57 -1.59 -8.54
N GLY A 56 -1.59 -1.21 -9.28
CA GLY A 56 -1.81 -1.65 -10.65
C GLY A 56 -2.14 -0.49 -11.57
N VAL A 57 -1.79 -0.68 -12.84
CA VAL A 57 -2.07 0.26 -13.93
C VAL A 57 -2.67 -0.53 -15.08
N GLU A 58 -3.78 -0.03 -15.63
CA GLU A 58 -4.50 -0.65 -16.76
C GLU A 58 -4.63 0.32 -17.94
N GLY A 59 -4.81 -0.21 -19.14
CA GLY A 59 -4.98 0.52 -20.40
C GLY A 59 -3.66 0.85 -21.13
N GLU A 60 -3.78 1.62 -22.21
CA GLU A 60 -2.65 1.99 -23.08
C GLU A 60 -1.51 2.71 -22.34
N GLY A 61 -0.27 2.28 -22.59
CA GLY A 61 0.92 2.81 -21.92
C GLY A 61 1.08 2.36 -20.46
N ALA A 62 0.37 1.31 -20.03
CA ALA A 62 0.48 0.80 -18.67
C ALA A 62 1.89 0.29 -18.34
N TRP A 63 2.61 -0.25 -19.33
CA TRP A 63 3.96 -0.77 -19.16
C TRP A 63 4.94 0.33 -18.74
N GLU A 64 4.99 1.45 -19.45
CA GLU A 64 5.93 2.53 -19.19
C GLU A 64 5.73 3.10 -17.78
N VAL A 65 4.46 3.23 -17.35
CA VAL A 65 4.15 3.75 -16.03
C VAL A 65 4.49 2.75 -14.93
N ILE A 66 4.14 1.46 -15.09
CA ILE A 66 4.44 0.47 -14.05
C ILE A 66 5.95 0.18 -13.96
N ALA A 67 6.67 0.27 -15.08
CA ALA A 67 8.13 0.12 -15.13
C ALA A 67 8.81 1.29 -14.41
N ALA A 68 8.39 2.54 -14.66
CA ALA A 68 8.89 3.70 -13.95
C ALA A 68 8.62 3.62 -12.43
N LEU A 69 7.42 3.15 -12.04
CA LEU A 69 7.12 2.89 -10.63
C LEU A 69 8.04 1.79 -10.05
N TYR A 70 8.26 0.69 -10.79
CA TYR A 70 9.12 -0.40 -10.36
C TYR A 70 10.57 0.08 -10.12
N GLU A 71 11.12 0.87 -11.05
CA GLU A 71 12.45 1.48 -10.91
C GLU A 71 12.49 2.45 -9.71
N GLY A 72 11.50 3.34 -9.57
CA GLY A 72 11.43 4.27 -8.44
C GLY A 72 11.29 3.57 -7.07
N VAL A 73 10.66 2.38 -7.03
CA VAL A 73 10.61 1.56 -5.80
C VAL A 73 12.01 1.07 -5.41
N LEU A 74 12.82 0.66 -6.38
CA LEU A 74 14.18 0.18 -6.14
C LEU A 74 15.14 1.33 -5.83
N ASP A 75 15.11 2.39 -6.64
CA ASP A 75 16.13 3.44 -6.63
C ASP A 75 15.77 4.55 -5.64
N ASP A 76 14.57 5.13 -5.79
CA ASP A 76 14.16 6.28 -4.98
C ASP A 76 13.74 5.86 -3.56
N LEU A 77 13.03 4.73 -3.45
CA LEU A 77 12.51 4.24 -2.17
C LEU A 77 13.44 3.24 -1.50
N ALA A 78 14.49 2.76 -2.17
CA ALA A 78 15.43 1.76 -1.66
C ALA A 78 14.73 0.52 -1.07
N LEU A 79 13.63 0.10 -1.69
CA LEU A 79 12.86 -1.07 -1.29
C LEU A 79 13.33 -2.32 -2.04
N ALA A 80 12.98 -3.50 -1.50
CA ALA A 80 13.17 -4.74 -2.24
C ALA A 80 12.25 -4.78 -3.47
N ALA A 81 12.67 -5.54 -4.49
CA ALA A 81 11.90 -5.76 -5.70
C ALA A 81 10.49 -6.30 -5.38
N PRO A 82 9.42 -5.56 -5.74
CA PRO A 82 8.06 -6.06 -5.60
C PRO A 82 7.81 -7.18 -6.62
N ALA A 83 6.90 -8.09 -6.30
CA ALA A 83 6.47 -9.08 -7.29
C ALA A 83 5.64 -8.38 -8.38
N MET A 84 5.92 -8.66 -9.65
CA MET A 84 5.22 -8.09 -10.80
C MET A 84 4.39 -9.14 -11.51
N ALA A 85 3.19 -8.76 -11.94
CA ALA A 85 2.34 -9.62 -12.74
C ALA A 85 1.63 -8.85 -13.85
N VAL A 86 1.35 -9.55 -14.94
CA VAL A 86 0.34 -9.12 -15.91
C VAL A 86 -1.06 -9.41 -15.36
N SER A 87 -2.01 -8.52 -15.61
CA SER A 87 -3.37 -8.61 -15.03
C SER A 87 -4.24 -9.67 -15.68
N GLY A 88 -3.85 -10.18 -16.86
CA GLY A 88 -4.70 -11.07 -17.66
C GLY A 88 -5.76 -10.34 -18.48
N ASP A 89 -5.76 -9.00 -18.44
CA ASP A 89 -6.67 -8.13 -19.17
C ASP A 89 -5.90 -6.99 -19.84
N ALA A 90 -5.86 -5.80 -19.24
CA ALA A 90 -5.29 -4.61 -19.89
C ALA A 90 -4.11 -3.97 -19.15
N GLY A 91 -3.38 -4.70 -18.29
CA GLY A 91 -2.32 -4.03 -17.54
C GLY A 91 -1.46 -4.88 -16.63
N TYR A 92 -0.87 -4.21 -15.65
CA TYR A 92 0.15 -4.77 -14.77
C TYR A 92 -0.12 -4.43 -13.31
N ARG A 93 0.42 -5.24 -12.41
CA ARG A 93 0.29 -5.07 -10.97
C ARG A 93 1.61 -5.37 -10.26
N LEU A 94 1.90 -4.62 -9.21
CA LEU A 94 3.00 -4.79 -8.28
C LEU A 94 2.47 -5.11 -6.89
N TRP A 95 3.05 -6.12 -6.24
CA TRP A 95 2.74 -6.50 -4.87
C TRP A 95 3.85 -6.08 -3.91
N PHE A 96 3.44 -5.43 -2.82
CA PHE A 96 4.28 -4.99 -1.72
C PHE A 96 3.89 -5.77 -0.46
N SER A 97 4.51 -6.94 -0.26
CA SER A 97 4.30 -7.76 0.93
C SER A 97 5.08 -7.20 2.13
N LEU A 98 4.54 -7.27 3.34
CA LEU A 98 5.15 -6.72 4.56
C LEU A 98 5.54 -7.83 5.53
N VAL A 99 6.72 -7.72 6.14
CA VAL A 99 7.16 -8.66 7.19
C VAL A 99 6.26 -8.56 8.42
N GLU A 100 5.88 -7.33 8.77
CA GLU A 100 4.94 -7.01 9.85
C GLU A 100 3.78 -6.19 9.28
N PRO A 101 2.52 -6.56 9.55
CA PRO A 101 1.38 -5.76 9.13
C PRO A 101 1.46 -4.33 9.67
N VAL A 102 0.91 -3.37 8.93
CA VAL A 102 0.86 -1.94 9.29
C VAL A 102 -0.57 -1.47 9.51
N SER A 103 -0.77 -0.26 10.04
CA SER A 103 -2.13 0.28 10.13
C SER A 103 -2.69 0.59 8.73
N VAL A 104 -4.02 0.60 8.60
CA VAL A 104 -4.69 0.99 7.35
C VAL A 104 -4.23 2.38 6.90
N GLY A 105 -4.18 3.36 7.81
CA GLY A 105 -3.72 4.72 7.46
C GLY A 105 -2.26 4.79 6.98
N GLN A 106 -1.37 3.94 7.48
CA GLN A 106 0.01 3.86 6.96
C GLN A 106 0.05 3.27 5.55
N ALA A 107 -0.75 2.24 5.28
CA ALA A 107 -0.83 1.62 3.96
C ALA A 107 -1.45 2.58 2.93
N GLU A 108 -2.54 3.27 3.30
CA GLU A 108 -3.18 4.29 2.47
C GLU A 108 -2.23 5.44 2.16
N ALA A 109 -1.50 5.96 3.15
CA ALA A 109 -0.52 7.02 2.94
C ALA A 109 0.63 6.59 2.01
N PHE A 110 1.10 5.35 2.13
CA PHE A 110 2.09 4.77 1.23
C PHE A 110 1.57 4.69 -0.21
N LEU A 111 0.38 4.12 -0.41
CA LEU A 111 -0.26 3.99 -1.73
C LEU A 111 -0.56 5.35 -2.37
N GLN A 112 -1.05 6.30 -1.58
CA GLN A 112 -1.32 7.66 -2.03
C GLN A 112 -0.03 8.36 -2.48
N GLY A 113 1.05 8.25 -1.70
CA GLY A 113 2.35 8.81 -2.08
C GLY A 113 2.91 8.20 -3.37
N LEU A 114 2.79 6.89 -3.57
CA LEU A 114 3.13 6.24 -4.83
C LEU A 114 2.27 6.77 -5.99
N ALA A 115 0.96 6.90 -5.77
CA ALA A 115 0.03 7.36 -6.79
C ALA A 115 0.27 8.83 -7.19
N GLU A 116 0.60 9.69 -6.24
CA GLU A 116 0.93 11.09 -6.48
C GLU A 116 2.27 11.26 -7.20
N ARG A 117 3.26 10.43 -6.87
CA ARG A 117 4.60 10.55 -7.46
C ARG A 117 4.71 9.92 -8.84
N TYR A 118 4.20 8.71 -9.01
CA TYR A 118 4.44 7.91 -10.21
C TYR A 118 3.21 7.79 -11.12
N LEU A 119 2.00 7.93 -10.55
CA LEU A 119 0.75 7.69 -11.30
C LEU A 119 -0.06 8.96 -11.55
N ALA A 120 0.42 10.15 -11.18
CA ALA A 120 -0.35 11.39 -11.22
C ALA A 120 -0.92 11.72 -12.61
N ALA A 121 -0.21 11.37 -13.68
CA ALA A 121 -0.64 11.60 -15.05
C ALA A 121 -1.77 10.66 -15.53
N LEU A 122 -2.03 9.56 -14.83
CA LEU A 122 -3.07 8.60 -15.19
C LEU A 122 -4.45 9.03 -14.67
N ALA A 123 -5.52 8.77 -15.42
CA ALA A 123 -6.87 8.91 -14.88
C ALA A 123 -7.09 7.98 -13.67
N PRO A 124 -7.80 8.39 -12.60
CA PRO A 124 -8.02 7.56 -11.42
C PRO A 124 -8.61 6.17 -11.72
N ALA A 125 -9.51 6.07 -12.69
CA ALA A 125 -10.13 4.81 -13.11
C ALA A 125 -9.14 3.78 -13.69
N ARG A 126 -7.93 4.20 -14.06
CA ARG A 126 -6.87 3.32 -14.58
C ARG A 126 -5.92 2.82 -13.48
N ARG A 127 -6.11 3.27 -12.23
CA ARG A 127 -5.24 2.97 -11.09
C ARG A 127 -5.94 1.96 -10.20
N ILE A 128 -5.26 0.86 -9.90
CA ILE A 128 -5.73 -0.14 -8.94
C ILE A 128 -4.85 -0.01 -7.70
N LEU A 129 -5.42 0.50 -6.60
CA LEU A 129 -4.67 0.76 -5.36
C LEU A 129 -5.36 0.01 -4.21
N CYS A 130 -4.78 -1.09 -3.73
CA CYS A 130 -5.38 -1.92 -2.68
C CYS A 130 -4.49 -1.94 -1.43
N PRO A 131 -5.00 -1.64 -0.21
CA PRO A 131 -6.38 -1.27 0.12
C PRO A 131 -6.59 0.26 0.17
N LEU A 132 -6.95 0.91 -0.95
CA LEU A 132 -7.22 2.35 -0.98
C LEU A 132 -8.52 2.65 -1.74
N GLY A 133 -9.34 3.53 -1.18
CA GLY A 133 -10.66 3.86 -1.74
C GLY A 133 -11.58 2.65 -1.74
N ASP A 134 -12.20 2.36 -2.89
CA ASP A 134 -13.17 1.26 -3.02
C ASP A 134 -12.52 -0.11 -3.27
N VAL A 135 -11.19 -0.18 -3.43
CA VAL A 135 -10.48 -1.43 -3.76
C VAL A 135 -9.97 -2.09 -2.48
N LEU A 136 -10.78 -2.97 -1.90
CA LEU A 136 -10.50 -3.64 -0.61
C LEU A 136 -9.91 -5.06 -0.75
N ASP A 137 -9.92 -5.60 -1.96
CA ASP A 137 -9.38 -6.92 -2.28
C ASP A 137 -8.96 -6.97 -3.76
N VAL A 138 -8.14 -7.98 -4.10
CA VAL A 138 -7.73 -8.24 -5.50
C VAL A 138 -7.90 -9.71 -5.85
N VAL A 139 -8.06 -10.00 -7.13
CA VAL A 139 -8.00 -11.39 -7.62
C VAL A 139 -6.58 -11.93 -7.46
N MET A 140 -6.47 -13.14 -6.93
CA MET A 140 -5.22 -13.89 -6.82
C MET A 140 -4.61 -14.10 -8.21
N VAL A 141 -3.28 -13.97 -8.29
CA VAL A 141 -2.51 -14.36 -9.48
C VAL A 141 -1.76 -15.66 -9.17
N PRO A 142 -1.61 -16.60 -10.11
CA PRO A 142 -2.22 -16.64 -11.45
C PRO A 142 -3.69 -17.09 -11.42
N ALA A 143 -4.49 -16.50 -12.29
CA ALA A 143 -5.90 -16.86 -12.52
C ALA A 143 -6.36 -16.48 -13.94
N PRO A 144 -7.31 -17.21 -14.54
CA PRO A 144 -7.93 -16.82 -15.80
C PRO A 144 -8.91 -15.67 -15.61
N HIS A 145 -8.93 -14.75 -16.56
CA HIS A 145 -9.90 -13.67 -16.63
C HIS A 145 -11.28 -14.25 -17.02
N PRO A 146 -12.34 -13.98 -16.25
CA PRO A 146 -13.61 -14.70 -16.36
C PRO A 146 -14.32 -14.48 -17.71
N ALA A 147 -14.10 -13.34 -18.36
CA ALA A 147 -14.75 -13.03 -19.63
C ALA A 147 -13.95 -13.48 -20.87
N THR A 148 -12.62 -13.47 -20.79
CA THR A 148 -11.75 -13.66 -21.96
C THR A 148 -10.97 -14.97 -21.92
N GLY A 149 -10.87 -15.63 -20.76
CA GLY A 149 -10.07 -16.85 -20.54
C GLY A 149 -8.56 -16.61 -20.53
N ARG A 150 -8.12 -15.37 -20.74
CA ARG A 150 -6.72 -14.94 -20.71
C ARG A 150 -6.17 -15.00 -19.29
N TRP A 151 -4.93 -15.43 -19.12
CA TRP A 151 -4.35 -15.68 -17.82
C TRP A 151 -3.52 -14.50 -17.31
N SER A 152 -3.76 -14.15 -16.05
CA SER A 152 -2.80 -13.39 -15.25
C SER A 152 -1.63 -14.29 -14.85
N ALA A 153 -0.45 -13.71 -14.76
CA ALA A 153 0.76 -14.45 -14.39
C ALA A 153 1.82 -13.51 -13.83
N PHE A 154 2.58 -14.00 -12.84
CA PHE A 154 3.82 -13.35 -12.42
C PHE A 154 4.86 -13.42 -13.54
N ILE A 155 5.57 -12.32 -13.72
CA ILE A 155 6.59 -12.17 -14.75
C ILE A 155 7.88 -11.64 -14.14
N ASP A 156 9.00 -11.93 -14.80
CA ASP A 156 10.21 -11.15 -14.60
C ASP A 156 9.97 -9.72 -15.16
N PRO A 157 10.31 -8.65 -14.41
CA PRO A 157 10.14 -7.28 -14.90
C PRO A 157 10.83 -7.02 -16.26
N GLY A 158 11.96 -7.67 -16.54
CA GLY A 158 12.65 -7.55 -17.83
C GLY A 158 11.85 -8.08 -19.03
N LEU A 159 10.80 -8.87 -18.80
CA LEU A 159 9.89 -9.36 -19.84
C LEU A 159 8.66 -8.48 -20.05
N GLY A 160 8.40 -7.51 -19.17
CA GLY A 160 7.13 -6.80 -19.18
C GLY A 160 6.88 -6.00 -20.45
N GLY A 161 7.91 -5.37 -21.03
CA GLY A 161 7.77 -4.63 -22.29
C GLY A 161 7.41 -5.49 -23.50
N MET A 162 7.71 -6.79 -23.46
CA MET A 162 7.29 -7.73 -24.51
C MET A 162 5.79 -8.05 -24.46
N LEU A 163 5.14 -7.74 -23.34
CA LEU A 163 3.72 -7.98 -23.09
C LEU A 163 2.90 -6.68 -23.07
N ALA A 164 3.47 -5.56 -23.54
CA ALA A 164 2.84 -4.23 -23.42
C ALA A 164 1.50 -4.14 -24.17
N ASP A 165 1.44 -4.71 -25.37
CA ASP A 165 0.20 -4.76 -26.17
C ASP A 165 -0.73 -5.90 -25.74
N GLU A 166 -0.16 -6.94 -25.14
CA GLU A 166 -0.85 -8.16 -24.75
C GLU A 166 -0.49 -8.59 -23.31
N PRO A 167 -0.94 -7.85 -22.27
CA PRO A 167 -0.59 -8.12 -20.88
C PRO A 167 -1.39 -9.31 -20.30
N TRP A 168 -1.22 -10.47 -20.92
CA TRP A 168 -1.82 -11.74 -20.55
C TRP A 168 -1.03 -12.93 -21.12
N LEU A 169 -1.37 -14.13 -20.67
CA LEU A 169 -0.99 -15.38 -21.32
C LEU A 169 -2.22 -16.08 -21.90
N ASP A 170 -2.08 -16.77 -23.03
CA ASP A 170 -3.18 -17.53 -23.64
C ASP A 170 -3.48 -18.85 -22.93
N MET A 171 -2.55 -19.32 -22.09
CA MET A 171 -2.68 -20.58 -21.33
C MET A 171 -2.24 -20.39 -19.89
N ALA A 172 -2.66 -21.32 -19.03
CA ALA A 172 -2.26 -21.38 -17.63
C ALA A 172 -0.72 -21.37 -17.52
N PRO A 173 -0.14 -20.49 -16.68
CA PRO A 173 1.30 -20.47 -16.50
C PRO A 173 1.78 -21.73 -15.79
N ASN A 174 3.01 -22.17 -16.11
CA ASN A 174 3.60 -23.31 -15.44
C ASN A 174 3.82 -23.01 -13.94
N PRO A 175 3.31 -23.85 -13.01
CA PRO A 175 3.38 -23.57 -11.59
C PRO A 175 4.80 -23.46 -11.03
N GLU A 176 5.73 -24.29 -11.50
CA GLU A 176 7.12 -24.29 -11.04
C GLU A 176 7.82 -22.98 -11.45
N LYS A 177 7.62 -22.52 -12.69
CA LYS A 177 8.14 -21.22 -13.15
C LYS A 177 7.56 -20.05 -12.36
N GLN A 178 6.27 -20.09 -12.04
CA GLN A 178 5.65 -19.06 -11.20
C GLN A 178 6.25 -19.05 -9.79
N ALA A 179 6.51 -20.24 -9.22
CA ALA A 179 7.18 -20.35 -7.93
C ALA A 179 8.63 -19.85 -7.98
N ASP A 180 9.37 -20.11 -9.06
CA ASP A 180 10.73 -19.60 -9.23
C ASP A 180 10.78 -18.08 -9.33
N ILE A 181 9.86 -17.46 -10.09
CA ILE A 181 9.74 -16.00 -10.17
C ILE A 181 9.44 -15.40 -8.79
N LEU A 182 8.50 -16.00 -8.04
CA LEU A 182 8.15 -15.52 -6.71
C LEU A 182 9.26 -15.78 -5.67
N ALA A 183 10.06 -16.84 -5.80
CA ALA A 183 11.14 -17.11 -4.85
C ALA A 183 12.14 -15.93 -4.74
N GLY A 184 12.25 -15.09 -5.77
CA GLY A 184 13.10 -13.90 -5.80
C GLY A 184 12.54 -12.67 -5.05
N PHE A 185 11.22 -12.56 -4.81
CA PHE A 185 10.67 -11.38 -4.13
C PHE A 185 10.99 -11.42 -2.63
N ALA A 186 11.11 -10.26 -2.00
CA ALA A 186 11.26 -10.15 -0.54
C ALA A 186 10.19 -9.23 0.06
N ALA A 187 9.62 -9.66 1.19
CA ALA A 187 8.73 -8.82 1.97
C ALA A 187 9.49 -7.64 2.58
N ILE A 188 8.85 -6.48 2.63
CA ILE A 188 9.41 -5.23 3.13
C ILE A 188 9.53 -5.30 4.65
N LYS A 189 10.73 -5.00 5.15
CA LYS A 189 11.02 -4.92 6.58
C LYS A 189 10.45 -3.62 7.18
N PRO A 190 10.07 -3.59 8.47
CA PRO A 190 9.47 -2.42 9.11
C PRO A 190 10.27 -1.12 8.89
N ALA A 191 11.58 -1.15 9.16
CA ALA A 191 12.45 0.01 9.00
C ALA A 191 12.54 0.51 7.54
N ALA A 192 12.50 -0.39 6.55
CA ALA A 192 12.52 -0.02 5.15
C ALA A 192 11.17 0.61 4.73
N PHE A 193 10.06 0.08 5.24
CA PHE A 193 8.73 0.64 5.01
C PHE A 193 8.62 2.06 5.59
N GLU A 194 9.04 2.27 6.83
CA GLU A 194 9.03 3.60 7.47
C GLU A 194 9.88 4.62 6.71
N GLN A 195 11.07 4.22 6.26
CA GLN A 195 11.93 5.08 5.43
C GLN A 195 11.29 5.41 4.09
N ALA A 196 10.71 4.42 3.41
CA ALA A 196 10.02 4.65 2.15
C ALA A 196 8.81 5.57 2.32
N LEU A 197 8.02 5.39 3.40
CA LEU A 197 6.90 6.27 3.72
C LEU A 197 7.36 7.71 3.98
N ALA A 198 8.47 7.90 4.71
CA ALA A 198 9.06 9.22 4.92
C ALA A 198 9.57 9.87 3.63
N ARG A 199 10.12 9.07 2.69
CA ARG A 199 10.54 9.55 1.36
C ARG A 199 9.34 9.89 0.47
N LEU A 200 8.20 9.22 0.63
CA LEU A 200 6.97 9.45 -0.12
C LEU A 200 6.16 10.63 0.39
N GLY A 201 6.23 10.89 1.70
CA GLY A 201 5.62 12.06 2.32
C GLY A 201 6.05 13.36 1.65
N PRO A 202 5.32 14.47 1.90
CA PRO A 202 5.74 15.77 1.42
C PRO A 202 7.20 15.99 1.82
N PRO A 203 8.06 16.49 0.92
CA PRO A 203 9.42 16.81 1.29
C PRO A 203 9.32 17.63 2.58
N PRO A 204 10.10 17.31 3.63
CA PRO A 204 10.09 18.13 4.83
C PRO A 204 10.32 19.53 4.32
N GLU A 205 9.28 20.37 4.46
CA GLU A 205 9.35 21.77 4.12
C GLU A 205 10.66 22.22 4.73
N ALA A 206 11.62 22.60 3.87
CA ALA A 206 12.98 22.77 4.31
C ALA A 206 12.89 23.67 5.53
N VAL A 207 13.11 23.09 6.71
CA VAL A 207 13.39 23.85 7.90
C VAL A 207 14.72 24.44 7.53
N SER A 208 14.64 25.59 6.87
CA SER A 208 15.76 26.40 6.52
C SER A 208 16.44 26.56 7.86
N ALA A 209 17.58 25.89 8.01
CA ALA A 209 18.54 26.17 9.03
C ALA A 209 19.12 27.56 8.74
N ARG A 210 18.27 28.58 8.64
CA ARG A 210 18.60 29.88 9.16
C ARG A 210 18.62 29.71 10.65
N SER A 211 19.84 29.55 11.14
CA SER A 211 20.24 30.02 12.45
C SER A 211 19.73 31.47 12.61
N VAL A 212 18.52 31.60 13.14
CA VAL A 212 18.10 32.72 13.94
C VAL A 212 17.61 32.06 15.21
N ALA A 213 18.40 32.20 16.27
CA ALA A 213 17.96 31.84 17.60
C ALA A 213 16.62 32.54 17.86
N ALA A 214 15.55 31.75 17.96
CA ALA A 214 14.26 32.17 18.48
C ALA A 214 13.92 31.26 19.67
N PRO A 215 13.37 31.81 20.76
CA PRO A 215 13.38 31.16 22.06
C PRO A 215 12.39 30.00 22.10
N ARG A 216 12.80 28.92 22.75
CA ARG A 216 11.93 27.83 23.16
C ARG A 216 10.94 28.39 24.20
N PRO A 217 9.61 28.29 24.02
CA PRO A 217 8.74 28.65 25.13
C PRO A 217 8.98 27.59 26.21
N ALA A 218 9.44 28.06 27.36
CA ALA A 218 9.47 27.23 28.55
C ALA A 218 8.03 26.78 28.82
N ALA A 219 7.83 25.57 29.32
CA ALA A 219 6.51 25.06 29.70
C ALA A 219 5.75 25.97 30.72
N GLY A 220 6.42 26.98 31.29
CA GLY A 220 5.80 28.06 32.07
C GLY A 220 5.11 29.16 31.25
N GLU A 221 5.55 29.46 30.03
CA GLU A 221 4.98 30.56 29.22
C GLU A 221 3.59 30.20 28.67
N ALA A 222 3.38 28.96 28.23
CA ALA A 222 2.08 28.48 27.78
C ALA A 222 1.05 28.40 28.94
N ALA A 223 1.51 28.07 30.15
CA ALA A 223 0.68 28.08 31.35
C ALA A 223 0.31 29.51 31.76
N ASP A 224 1.25 30.46 31.66
CA ASP A 224 1.02 31.87 31.94
C ASP A 224 0.08 32.51 30.90
N GLU A 225 0.16 32.11 29.63
CA GLU A 225 -0.71 32.60 28.56
C GLU A 225 -2.13 32.05 28.68
N ALA A 226 -2.29 30.76 29.01
CA ALA A 226 -3.59 30.18 29.35
C ALA A 226 -4.22 30.88 30.57
N ARG A 227 -3.41 31.19 31.60
CA ARG A 227 -3.87 31.91 32.79
C ARG A 227 -4.32 33.34 32.47
N ARG A 228 -3.57 34.07 31.63
CA ARG A 228 -3.95 35.43 31.18
C ARG A 228 -5.22 35.42 30.35
N PHE A 229 -5.38 34.44 29.47
CA PHE A 229 -6.59 34.26 28.68
C PHE A 229 -7.81 33.99 29.57
N LEU A 230 -7.71 33.07 30.54
CA LEU A 230 -8.79 32.78 31.47
C LEU A 230 -9.14 33.98 32.36
N LEU A 231 -8.16 34.78 32.78
CA LEU A 231 -8.38 36.04 33.49
C LEU A 231 -9.06 37.10 32.62
N ALA A 232 -8.73 37.18 31.33
CA ALA A 232 -9.40 38.08 30.40
C ALA A 232 -10.87 37.67 30.19
N VAL A 233 -11.12 36.37 29.96
CA VAL A 233 -12.48 35.81 29.81
C VAL A 233 -13.32 36.03 31.07
N MET A 234 -12.75 35.80 32.26
CA MET A 234 -13.46 36.02 33.54
C MET A 234 -13.86 37.48 33.76
N ASN A 235 -13.03 38.44 33.34
CA ASN A 235 -13.23 39.87 33.56
C ASN A 235 -14.01 40.59 32.44
N ASP A 236 -14.30 39.92 31.33
CA ASP A 236 -15.05 40.50 30.23
C ASP A 236 -16.57 40.48 30.51
N PRO A 237 -17.24 41.66 30.59
CA PRO A 237 -18.67 41.73 30.86
C PRO A 237 -19.56 41.33 29.66
N THR A 238 -18.98 41.18 28.47
CA THR A 238 -19.69 40.76 27.25
C THR A 238 -19.74 39.25 27.06
N VAL A 239 -18.95 38.50 27.82
CA VAL A 239 -18.93 37.04 27.81
C VAL A 239 -20.02 36.49 28.72
N ASP A 240 -20.65 35.39 28.29
CA ASP A 240 -21.69 34.69 29.05
C ASP A 240 -21.23 34.31 30.46
N MET A 241 -22.08 34.52 31.46
CA MET A 241 -21.77 34.29 32.87
C MET A 241 -21.32 32.85 33.15
N THR A 242 -21.85 31.87 32.41
CA THR A 242 -21.50 30.45 32.54
C THR A 242 -20.05 30.21 32.17
N LEU A 243 -19.58 30.80 31.06
CA LEU A 243 -18.18 30.70 30.61
C LEU A 243 -17.21 31.43 31.55
N ARG A 244 -17.65 32.53 32.15
CA ARG A 244 -16.87 33.26 33.16
C ARG A 244 -16.67 32.45 34.44
N ILE A 245 -17.68 31.69 34.85
CA ILE A 245 -17.60 30.77 36.00
C ILE A 245 -16.67 29.60 35.71
N GLU A 246 -16.76 29.01 34.51
CA GLU A 246 -15.84 27.92 34.11
C GLU A 246 -14.38 28.40 34.04
N ALA A 247 -14.14 29.62 33.53
CA ALA A 247 -12.82 30.22 33.52
C ALA A 247 -12.27 30.48 34.95
N ALA A 248 -13.12 30.91 35.89
CA ALA A 248 -12.74 31.09 37.29
C ALA A 248 -12.41 29.75 37.98
N LYS A 249 -13.14 28.68 37.68
CA LYS A 249 -12.86 27.33 38.19
C LYS A 249 -11.52 26.79 37.69
N ALA A 250 -11.17 27.05 36.43
CA ALA A 250 -9.91 26.62 35.83
C ALA A 250 -8.67 27.35 36.41
N LEU A 251 -8.86 28.40 37.22
CA LEU A 251 -7.81 29.19 37.87
C LEU A 251 -7.54 28.82 39.34
N LEU A 252 -8.38 27.96 39.94
CA LEU A 252 -8.27 27.46 41.33
C LEU A 252 -7.52 26.14 41.38
#